data_AF-A0A317JSL0-F1
#
_entry.id   AF-A0A317JSL0-F1
#
_cell.length_a   1.000
_cell.length_b   1.000
_cell.length_c   1.000
_cell.angle_alpha   90.00
_cell.angle_beta   90.00
_cell.angle_gamma   90.00
#
_symmetry.space_group_name_H-M   'P 1'
#
loop_
_entity.id
_entity.type
_entity.pdbx_description
1 polymer ?
#
loop_
_entity_poly.entity_id
_entity_poly.type
_entity_poly.pdbx_seq_one_letter_code
_entity_poly.pdbx_strand_id
1 'polypeptide(L)'
;MGTRITGVLRRRLRWRGRRAAGFLGLLALSAALLAWGRVVTGYNQELLLNIGASIVIVAFSYAIVDPLFEELRRSRVEEHPHFDDEEFSAHVAAASSTVSIMDIGSHLLEGPGRDRFLRALRTALGNGVLVRVLLLDPDSAAASQRAEEIRPVNVREVIVDNLRRLNEFAESLDAETRARLQVRIYDASPTVHLFRWDDKALISFFPVGVRASAAPHLEVFMGSPLGEFVESRFDELWGHPSTRRLDEYICLPMALRYDGVVLRSCLVHFVVLPDGWCIDGSPIVDQLTDHGTGPLEVELSRPLVVDGWSGTRFRLARVDGDAQRARVFALFDVKYGPRRLAGPGRARLALRLIPRLEAAGDDVGSALSASDGAAPDASVA
;
A
#
# COMPACT_ATOMS: atom_id res chain seq x y z
N MET A 1 -30.98 9.00 -22.59
CA MET A 1 -30.63 9.13 -21.15
C MET A 1 -29.74 10.37 -20.95
N GLY A 2 -30.22 11.56 -21.32
CA GLY A 2 -29.36 12.75 -21.54
C GLY A 2 -29.95 14.09 -21.08
N THR A 3 -30.99 14.09 -20.25
CA THR A 3 -31.74 15.31 -19.90
C THR A 3 -31.81 15.62 -18.41
N ARG A 4 -31.19 14.82 -17.53
CA ARG A 4 -31.20 15.07 -16.06
C ARG A 4 -29.92 15.69 -15.48
N ILE A 5 -28.81 15.73 -16.24
CA ILE A 5 -27.51 16.26 -15.74
C ILE A 5 -27.38 17.78 -15.94
N THR A 6 -28.14 18.36 -16.88
CA THR A 6 -28.08 19.81 -17.20
C THR A 6 -28.82 20.72 -16.19
N GLY A 7 -29.66 20.16 -15.31
CA GLY A 7 -30.42 20.92 -14.31
C GLY A 7 -29.61 21.32 -13.07
N VAL A 8 -28.68 20.47 -12.63
CA VAL A 8 -27.92 20.67 -11.38
C VAL A 8 -26.77 21.67 -11.58
N LEU A 9 -26.09 21.64 -12.74
CA LEU A 9 -25.06 22.63 -13.08
C LEU A 9 -25.63 24.06 -13.25
N ARG A 10 -26.81 24.22 -13.88
CA ARG A 10 -27.48 25.53 -14.02
C ARG A 10 -27.91 26.12 -12.69
N ARG A 11 -28.27 25.30 -11.69
CA ARG A 11 -28.63 25.76 -10.34
C ARG A 11 -27.41 26.27 -9.56
N ARG A 12 -26.27 25.56 -9.61
CA ARG A 12 -25.02 26.00 -8.95
C ARG A 12 -24.44 27.28 -9.58
N LEU A 13 -24.52 27.43 -10.91
CA LEU A 13 -24.02 28.62 -11.61
C LEU A 13 -24.86 29.89 -11.35
N ARG A 14 -26.20 29.77 -11.27
CA ARG A 14 -27.09 30.90 -10.91
C ARG A 14 -26.92 31.34 -9.45
N TRP A 15 -26.54 30.43 -8.56
CA TRP A 15 -26.25 30.75 -7.16
C TRP A 15 -24.94 31.55 -7.01
N ARG A 16 -23.89 31.19 -7.77
CA ARG A 16 -22.65 31.98 -7.84
C ARG A 16 -22.86 33.36 -8.49
N GLY A 17 -23.67 33.44 -9.56
CA GLY A 17 -24.01 34.70 -10.21
C GLY A 17 -24.80 35.68 -9.34
N ARG A 18 -25.73 35.19 -8.50
CA ARG A 18 -26.48 36.03 -7.55
C ARG A 18 -25.60 36.56 -6.42
N ARG A 19 -24.64 35.77 -5.92
CA ARG A 19 -23.67 36.22 -4.92
C ARG A 19 -22.71 37.27 -5.50
N ALA A 20 -22.22 37.07 -6.73
CA ALA A 20 -21.38 38.04 -7.43
C ALA A 20 -22.12 39.36 -7.69
N ALA A 21 -23.38 39.31 -8.12
CA ALA A 21 -24.21 40.50 -8.31
C ALA A 21 -24.48 41.25 -6.99
N GLY A 22 -24.73 40.52 -5.89
CA GLY A 22 -24.88 41.12 -4.56
C GLY A 22 -23.59 41.78 -4.07
N PHE A 23 -22.44 41.15 -4.29
CA PHE A 23 -21.14 41.70 -3.94
C PHE A 23 -20.81 42.96 -4.75
N LEU A 24 -21.07 42.95 -6.06
CA LEU A 24 -20.91 44.12 -6.93
C LEU A 24 -21.85 45.27 -6.54
N GLY A 25 -23.10 44.97 -6.16
CA GLY A 25 -24.05 45.96 -5.66
C GLY A 25 -23.58 46.63 -4.36
N LEU A 26 -23.06 45.84 -3.41
CA LEU A 26 -22.48 46.35 -2.15
C LEU A 26 -21.22 47.19 -2.38
N LEU A 27 -20.38 46.80 -3.34
CA LEU A 27 -19.20 47.58 -3.77
C LEU A 27 -19.60 48.92 -4.38
N ALA A 28 -20.58 48.94 -5.29
CA ALA A 28 -21.08 50.16 -5.91
C ALA A 28 -21.72 51.10 -4.87
N LEU A 29 -22.50 50.56 -3.94
CA LEU A 29 -23.11 51.31 -2.85
C LEU A 29 -22.04 51.90 -1.91
N SER A 30 -21.03 51.11 -1.55
CA SER A 30 -19.91 51.57 -0.73
C SER A 30 -19.13 52.68 -1.44
N ALA A 31 -18.85 52.53 -2.74
CA ALA A 31 -18.18 53.57 -3.54
C ALA A 31 -18.99 54.87 -3.61
N ALA A 32 -20.31 54.78 -3.75
CA ALA A 32 -21.20 55.94 -3.76
C ALA A 32 -21.23 56.67 -2.41
N LEU A 33 -21.31 55.93 -1.29
CA LEU A 33 -21.25 56.49 0.06
C LEU A 33 -19.89 57.13 0.37
N LEU A 34 -18.79 56.51 -0.08
CA LEU A 34 -17.45 57.07 0.03
C LEU A 34 -17.32 58.38 -0.77
N ALA A 35 -17.85 58.44 -2.00
CA ALA A 35 -17.84 59.65 -2.81
C ALA A 35 -18.66 60.78 -2.18
N TRP A 36 -19.83 60.47 -1.63
CA TRP A 36 -20.70 61.43 -0.93
C TRP A 36 -20.05 61.98 0.35
N GLY A 37 -19.39 61.11 1.13
CA GLY A 37 -18.76 61.49 2.40
C GLY A 37 -17.62 62.51 2.25
N ARG A 38 -16.94 62.58 1.08
CA ARG A 38 -15.85 63.56 0.84
C ARG A 38 -16.26 65.03 0.97
N VAL A 39 -17.55 65.32 0.91
CA VAL A 39 -18.10 66.68 1.04
C VAL A 39 -18.32 67.06 2.52
N VAL A 40 -18.21 66.11 3.45
CA VAL A 40 -18.46 66.31 4.89
C VAL A 40 -17.15 66.58 5.63
N THR A 41 -17.13 67.62 6.48
CA THR A 41 -15.98 67.96 7.33
C THR A 41 -15.70 66.85 8.35
N GLY A 42 -14.45 66.41 8.47
CA GLY A 42 -14.05 65.30 9.36
C GLY A 42 -13.98 63.92 8.67
N TYR A 43 -14.39 63.83 7.40
CA TYR A 43 -14.43 62.59 6.62
C TYR A 43 -13.14 61.77 6.67
N ASN A 44 -11.97 62.38 6.48
CA ASN A 44 -10.71 61.61 6.46
C ASN A 44 -10.42 60.91 7.80
N GLN A 45 -10.81 61.52 8.91
CA GLN A 45 -10.56 60.97 10.25
C GLN A 45 -11.56 59.84 10.55
N GLU A 46 -12.83 60.01 10.20
CA GLU A 46 -13.84 58.95 10.32
C GLU A 46 -13.62 57.79 9.33
N LEU A 47 -13.12 58.09 8.13
CA LEU A 47 -12.79 57.09 7.11
C LEU A 47 -11.65 56.18 7.58
N LEU A 48 -10.58 56.77 8.11
CA LEU A 48 -9.44 56.03 8.65
C LEU A 48 -9.87 55.16 9.85
N LEU A 49 -10.75 55.69 10.72
CA LEU A 49 -11.29 54.94 11.85
C LEU A 49 -12.12 53.73 11.39
N ASN A 50 -13.02 53.92 10.41
CA ASN A 50 -13.89 52.87 9.89
C ASN A 50 -13.15 51.83 9.04
N ILE A 51 -12.19 52.25 8.22
CA ILE A 51 -11.34 51.32 7.45
C ILE A 51 -10.45 50.53 8.41
N GLY A 52 -9.85 51.19 9.40
CA GLY A 52 -9.06 50.52 10.46
C GLY A 52 -9.89 49.48 11.19
N ALA A 53 -11.09 49.82 11.65
CA ALA A 53 -12.01 48.90 12.31
C ALA A 53 -12.42 47.73 11.40
N SER A 54 -12.68 47.99 10.11
CA SER A 54 -13.06 46.95 9.14
C SER A 54 -11.91 45.99 8.84
N ILE A 55 -10.67 46.49 8.69
CA ILE A 55 -9.49 45.65 8.51
C ILE A 55 -9.26 44.79 9.75
N VAL A 56 -9.43 45.34 10.96
CA VAL A 56 -9.33 44.58 12.21
C VAL A 56 -10.41 43.50 12.28
N ILE A 57 -11.66 43.78 11.87
CA ILE A 57 -12.74 42.78 11.82
C ILE A 57 -12.43 41.68 10.80
N VAL A 58 -11.94 42.02 9.61
CA VAL A 58 -11.56 41.03 8.59
C VAL A 58 -10.38 40.18 9.06
N ALA A 59 -9.35 40.80 9.62
CA ALA A 59 -8.20 40.11 10.19
C ALA A 59 -8.61 39.19 11.35
N PHE A 60 -9.49 39.66 12.24
CA PHE A 60 -10.06 38.86 13.33
C PHE A 60 -10.89 37.69 12.80
N SER A 61 -11.74 37.92 11.79
CA SER A 61 -12.52 36.86 11.15
C SER A 61 -11.62 35.79 10.55
N TYR A 62 -10.56 36.18 9.84
CA TYR A 62 -9.66 35.25 9.20
C TYR A 62 -8.72 34.54 10.19
N ALA A 63 -8.31 35.22 11.27
CA ALA A 63 -7.38 34.67 12.24
C ALA A 63 -8.04 33.84 13.34
N ILE A 64 -9.32 34.07 13.64
CA ILE A 64 -10.02 33.43 14.77
C ILE A 64 -11.28 32.69 14.32
N VAL A 65 -12.12 33.32 13.50
CA VAL A 65 -13.42 32.74 13.15
C VAL A 65 -13.28 31.62 12.12
N ASP A 66 -12.50 31.82 11.06
CA ASP A 66 -12.28 30.80 10.03
C ASP A 66 -11.59 29.54 10.61
N PRO A 67 -10.49 29.63 11.40
CA PRO A 67 -9.89 28.48 12.05
C PRO A 67 -10.87 27.75 12.98
N LEU A 68 -11.66 28.48 13.78
CA LEU A 68 -12.64 27.89 14.70
C LEU A 68 -13.74 27.13 13.94
N PHE A 69 -14.26 27.67 12.85
CA PHE A 69 -15.25 26.97 12.02
C PHE A 69 -14.65 25.76 11.31
N GLU A 70 -13.39 25.83 10.94
CA GLU A 70 -12.68 24.70 10.35
C GLU A 70 -12.43 23.60 11.38
N GLU A 71 -12.07 23.95 12.62
CA GLU A 71 -11.98 23.05 13.78
C GLU A 71 -13.30 22.31 14.02
N LEU A 72 -14.43 23.05 14.02
CA LEU A 72 -15.76 22.48 14.20
C LEU A 72 -16.17 21.54 13.07
N ARG A 73 -15.74 21.82 11.83
CA ARG A 73 -15.95 20.92 10.69
C ARG A 73 -15.06 19.68 10.79
N ARG A 74 -13.81 19.82 11.22
CA ARG A 74 -12.88 18.70 11.44
C ARG A 74 -13.33 17.74 12.53
N SER A 75 -14.06 18.24 13.54
CA SER A 75 -14.65 17.41 14.60
C SER A 75 -15.92 16.64 14.20
N ARG A 76 -16.51 16.96 13.04
CA ARG A 76 -17.76 16.32 12.62
C ARG A 76 -17.45 14.97 11.96
N VAL A 77 -17.76 13.90 12.68
CA VAL A 77 -17.76 12.54 12.15
C VAL A 77 -19.12 12.29 11.49
N GLU A 78 -19.11 11.91 10.21
CA GLU A 78 -20.30 11.44 9.50
C GLU A 78 -20.24 9.92 9.39
N GLU A 79 -21.30 9.24 9.84
CA GLU A 79 -21.38 7.79 9.78
C GLU A 79 -22.10 7.35 8.50
N HIS A 80 -21.41 6.54 7.72
CA HIS A 80 -21.92 5.87 6.53
C HIS A 80 -22.24 4.42 6.89
N PRO A 81 -23.48 3.95 6.73
CA PRO A 81 -23.87 2.60 7.16
C PRO A 81 -23.20 1.48 6.35
N HIS A 82 -22.77 1.78 5.12
CA HIS A 82 -22.08 0.86 4.23
C HIS A 82 -21.02 1.63 3.43
N PHE A 83 -20.07 0.92 2.85
CA PHE A 83 -19.11 1.51 1.92
C PHE A 83 -19.73 1.71 0.53
N ASP A 84 -19.60 2.91 -0.04
CA ASP A 84 -20.00 3.19 -1.43
C ASP A 84 -18.78 3.20 -2.36
N ASP A 85 -18.57 2.09 -3.07
CA ASP A 85 -17.48 1.90 -4.03
C ASP A 85 -17.47 2.95 -5.14
N GLU A 86 -18.65 3.42 -5.56
CA GLU A 86 -18.80 4.37 -6.65
C GLU A 86 -18.38 5.77 -6.22
N GLU A 87 -18.88 6.21 -5.08
CA GLU A 87 -18.55 7.50 -4.50
C GLU A 87 -17.06 7.56 -4.13
N PHE A 88 -16.53 6.52 -3.48
CA PHE A 88 -15.10 6.48 -3.16
C PHE A 88 -14.23 6.48 -4.42
N SER A 89 -14.57 5.71 -5.45
CA SER A 89 -13.84 5.74 -6.73
C SER A 89 -13.88 7.12 -7.39
N ALA A 90 -14.98 7.86 -7.26
CA ALA A 90 -15.08 9.23 -7.76
C ALA A 90 -14.18 10.19 -6.97
N HIS A 91 -14.11 10.05 -5.64
CA HIS A 91 -13.19 10.81 -4.79
C HIS A 91 -11.73 10.52 -5.14
N VAL A 92 -11.36 9.26 -5.35
CA VAL A 92 -10.02 8.85 -5.77
C VAL A 92 -9.65 9.49 -7.11
N ALA A 93 -10.54 9.46 -8.11
CA ALA A 93 -10.28 10.07 -9.41
C ALA A 93 -10.10 11.60 -9.35
N ALA A 94 -10.74 12.25 -8.38
CA ALA A 94 -10.69 13.69 -8.16
C ALA A 94 -9.57 14.12 -7.19
N ALA A 95 -8.86 13.17 -6.57
CA ALA A 95 -7.81 13.46 -5.60
C ALA A 95 -6.68 14.29 -6.23
N SER A 96 -6.04 15.11 -5.41
CA SER A 96 -5.05 16.10 -5.83
C SER A 96 -3.67 15.90 -5.23
N SER A 97 -3.57 15.10 -4.15
CA SER A 97 -2.32 14.94 -3.41
C SER A 97 -2.00 13.47 -3.10
N THR A 98 -2.88 12.78 -2.36
CA THR A 98 -2.60 11.44 -1.83
C THR A 98 -3.85 10.57 -1.78
N VAL A 99 -3.69 9.30 -2.07
CA VAL A 99 -4.68 8.25 -1.81
C VAL A 99 -3.98 7.15 -1.01
N SER A 100 -4.52 6.82 0.16
CA SER A 100 -3.98 5.75 1.02
C SER A 100 -5.08 4.75 1.35
N ILE A 101 -4.77 3.46 1.15
CA ILE A 101 -5.69 2.36 1.42
C ILE A 101 -4.99 1.38 2.35
N MET A 102 -5.63 1.05 3.47
CA MET A 102 -5.23 -0.03 4.37
C MET A 102 -6.40 -0.96 4.60
N ASP A 103 -6.24 -2.20 4.20
CA ASP A 103 -7.29 -3.21 4.27
C ASP A 103 -6.67 -4.62 4.47
N ILE A 104 -7.51 -5.63 4.68
CA ILE A 104 -7.10 -7.04 4.65
C ILE A 104 -7.04 -7.49 3.19
N GLY A 105 -8.21 -7.52 2.55
CA GLY A 105 -8.42 -7.74 1.13
C GLY A 105 -9.53 -6.79 0.70
N SER A 106 -9.22 -5.92 -0.26
CA SER A 106 -10.08 -4.81 -0.63
C SER A 106 -11.16 -5.24 -1.62
N HIS A 107 -12.40 -5.10 -1.17
CA HIS A 107 -13.60 -5.25 -2.00
C HIS A 107 -13.58 -4.34 -3.24
N LEU A 108 -12.85 -3.22 -3.20
CA LEU A 108 -12.63 -2.33 -4.34
C LEU A 108 -11.90 -2.98 -5.51
N LEU A 109 -11.17 -4.06 -5.25
CA LEU A 109 -10.43 -4.83 -6.25
C LEU A 109 -11.19 -6.10 -6.69
N GLU A 110 -12.40 -6.30 -6.17
CA GLU A 110 -13.27 -7.44 -6.46
C GLU A 110 -14.44 -7.04 -7.37
N GLY A 111 -15.05 -8.03 -8.01
CA GLY A 111 -16.34 -7.88 -8.70
C GLY A 111 -16.38 -6.82 -9.81
N PRO A 112 -17.59 -6.30 -10.12
CA PRO A 112 -17.80 -5.32 -11.19
C PRO A 112 -17.21 -3.93 -10.90
N GLY A 113 -17.04 -3.57 -9.61
CA GLY A 113 -16.51 -2.27 -9.17
C GLY A 113 -15.01 -2.09 -9.47
N ARG A 114 -14.25 -3.20 -9.52
CA ARG A 114 -12.80 -3.22 -9.76
C ARG A 114 -12.35 -2.34 -10.92
N ASP A 115 -12.93 -2.54 -12.11
CA ASP A 115 -12.43 -1.86 -13.30
C ASP A 115 -12.66 -0.34 -13.22
N ARG A 116 -13.72 0.09 -12.51
CA ARG A 116 -13.96 1.51 -12.21
C ARG A 116 -12.91 2.04 -11.24
N PHE A 117 -12.64 1.32 -10.16
CA PHE A 117 -11.65 1.71 -9.17
C PHE A 117 -10.23 1.79 -9.77
N LEU A 118 -9.80 0.79 -10.56
CA LEU A 118 -8.51 0.81 -11.25
C LEU A 118 -8.40 1.96 -12.26
N ARG A 119 -9.50 2.34 -12.93
CA ARG A 119 -9.52 3.55 -13.77
C ARG A 119 -9.38 4.82 -12.93
N ALA A 120 -10.03 4.90 -11.77
CA ALA A 120 -9.89 6.02 -10.87
C ALA A 120 -8.45 6.18 -10.36
N LEU A 121 -7.81 5.07 -9.96
CA LEU A 121 -6.38 5.06 -9.60
C LEU A 121 -5.49 5.54 -10.75
N ARG A 122 -5.75 5.08 -11.98
CA ARG A 122 -4.99 5.53 -13.16
C ARG A 122 -5.13 7.02 -13.38
N THR A 123 -6.34 7.57 -13.24
CA THR A 123 -6.59 9.02 -13.33
C THR A 123 -5.83 9.78 -12.25
N ALA A 124 -5.92 9.34 -10.99
CA ALA A 124 -5.23 9.97 -9.86
C ALA A 124 -3.71 9.99 -10.08
N LEU A 125 -3.12 8.83 -10.39
CA LEU A 125 -1.69 8.70 -10.66
C LEU A 125 -1.25 9.59 -11.83
N GLY A 126 -2.05 9.66 -12.90
CA GLY A 126 -1.81 10.54 -14.04
C GLY A 126 -1.86 12.04 -13.71
N ASN A 127 -2.58 12.42 -12.64
CA ASN A 127 -2.57 13.77 -12.08
C ASN A 127 -1.39 14.02 -11.11
N GLY A 128 -0.50 13.05 -10.95
CA GLY A 128 0.66 13.16 -10.06
C GLY A 128 0.40 12.77 -8.60
N VAL A 129 -0.79 12.25 -8.28
CA VAL A 129 -1.18 11.80 -6.93
C VAL A 129 -0.31 10.62 -6.49
N LEU A 130 0.12 10.62 -5.22
CA LEU A 130 0.78 9.49 -4.60
C LEU A 130 -0.27 8.47 -4.13
N VAL A 131 -0.20 7.24 -4.62
CA VAL A 131 -1.10 6.15 -4.20
C VAL A 131 -0.33 5.16 -3.34
N ARG A 132 -0.81 4.94 -2.12
CA ARG A 132 -0.28 3.95 -1.17
C ARG A 132 -1.35 2.90 -0.87
N VAL A 133 -1.05 1.64 -1.10
CA VAL A 133 -1.95 0.52 -0.81
C VAL A 133 -1.23 -0.45 0.11
N LEU A 134 -1.86 -0.76 1.24
CA LEU A 134 -1.35 -1.62 2.28
C LEU A 134 -2.35 -2.76 2.50
N LEU A 135 -1.98 -3.99 2.09
CA LEU A 135 -2.82 -5.18 2.22
C LEU A 135 -2.20 -6.19 3.17
N LEU A 136 -3.02 -7.01 3.81
CA LEU A 136 -2.54 -8.03 4.74
C LEU A 136 -1.79 -9.13 3.98
N ASP A 137 -0.78 -9.71 4.62
CA ASP A 137 -0.10 -10.89 4.09
C ASP A 137 -1.06 -12.09 4.05
N PRO A 138 -1.31 -12.69 2.86
CA PRO A 138 -2.25 -13.80 2.72
C PRO A 138 -1.86 -15.04 3.52
N ASP A 139 -0.59 -15.20 3.87
CA ASP A 139 -0.07 -16.35 4.59
C ASP A 139 0.17 -16.04 6.10
N SER A 140 -0.26 -14.87 6.58
CA SER A 140 -0.13 -14.49 8.00
C SER A 140 -1.11 -15.20 8.93
N ALA A 141 -0.75 -15.25 10.22
CA ALA A 141 -1.66 -15.69 11.27
C ALA A 141 -2.93 -14.83 11.34
N ALA A 142 -2.81 -13.52 11.13
CA ALA A 142 -3.94 -12.60 11.13
C ALA A 142 -4.91 -12.88 9.95
N ALA A 143 -4.41 -13.23 8.77
CA ALA A 143 -5.25 -13.59 7.63
C ALA A 143 -5.99 -14.91 7.91
N SER A 144 -5.32 -15.86 8.55
CA SER A 144 -5.90 -17.14 8.97
C SER A 144 -7.01 -16.95 10.01
N GLN A 145 -6.77 -16.12 11.03
CA GLN A 145 -7.79 -15.77 12.03
C GLN A 145 -8.99 -15.08 11.35
N ARG A 146 -8.74 -14.15 10.42
CA ARG A 146 -9.84 -13.47 9.74
C ARG A 146 -10.69 -14.43 8.91
N ALA A 147 -10.07 -15.41 8.24
CA ALA A 147 -10.77 -16.42 7.47
C ALA A 147 -11.76 -17.23 8.33
N GLU A 148 -11.40 -17.50 9.59
CA GLU A 148 -12.28 -18.15 10.56
C GLU A 148 -13.47 -17.26 10.95
N GLU A 149 -13.24 -15.95 11.13
CA GLU A 149 -14.27 -15.00 11.56
C GLU A 149 -15.35 -14.76 10.50
N ILE A 150 -14.99 -14.67 9.21
CA ILE A 150 -15.91 -14.24 8.15
C ILE A 150 -16.32 -15.34 7.16
N ARG A 151 -16.34 -16.60 7.62
CA ARG A 151 -16.80 -17.73 6.82
C ARG A 151 -18.15 -17.44 6.15
N PRO A 152 -18.38 -17.88 4.89
CA PRO A 152 -17.54 -18.81 4.11
C PRO A 152 -16.47 -18.16 3.23
N VAL A 153 -16.12 -16.88 3.42
CA VAL A 153 -15.18 -16.18 2.55
C VAL A 153 -13.75 -16.74 2.69
N ASN A 154 -13.14 -17.12 1.56
CA ASN A 154 -11.72 -17.47 1.54
C ASN A 154 -10.85 -16.21 1.48
N VAL A 155 -10.50 -15.68 2.65
CA VAL A 155 -9.71 -14.44 2.80
C VAL A 155 -8.39 -14.51 2.04
N ARG A 156 -7.69 -15.65 2.13
CA ARG A 156 -6.41 -15.84 1.45
C ARG A 156 -6.54 -15.68 -0.06
N GLU A 157 -7.55 -16.31 -0.67
CA GLU A 157 -7.79 -16.19 -2.11
C GLU A 157 -8.12 -14.75 -2.54
N VAL A 158 -8.92 -14.03 -1.74
CA VAL A 158 -9.25 -12.62 -2.00
C VAL A 158 -8.00 -11.76 -2.00
N ILE A 159 -7.15 -11.89 -0.98
CA ILE A 159 -5.90 -11.12 -0.85
C ILE A 159 -4.97 -11.44 -2.02
N VAL A 160 -4.78 -12.73 -2.34
CA VAL A 160 -3.90 -13.13 -3.46
C VAL A 160 -4.43 -12.60 -4.79
N ASP A 161 -5.74 -12.66 -5.05
CA ASP A 161 -6.33 -12.07 -6.26
C ASP A 161 -6.09 -10.56 -6.31
N ASN A 162 -6.34 -9.84 -5.21
CA ASN A 162 -6.11 -8.40 -5.12
C ASN A 162 -4.65 -8.02 -5.42
N LEU A 163 -3.68 -8.69 -4.80
CA LEU A 163 -2.26 -8.45 -5.04
C LEU A 163 -1.88 -8.74 -6.49
N ARG A 164 -2.43 -9.80 -7.09
CA ARG A 164 -2.26 -10.09 -8.51
C ARG A 164 -2.83 -8.97 -9.39
N ARG A 165 -4.04 -8.47 -9.10
CA ARG A 165 -4.65 -7.35 -9.84
C ARG A 165 -3.84 -6.08 -9.72
N LEU A 166 -3.31 -5.78 -8.54
CA LEU A 166 -2.43 -4.64 -8.33
C LEU A 166 -1.12 -4.78 -9.10
N ASN A 167 -0.55 -5.99 -9.19
CA ASN A 167 0.63 -6.25 -10.02
C ASN A 167 0.32 -6.06 -11.52
N GLU A 168 -0.76 -6.68 -12.03
CA GLU A 168 -1.23 -6.50 -13.42
C GLU A 168 -1.45 -5.01 -13.73
N PHE A 169 -2.06 -4.27 -12.79
CA PHE A 169 -2.26 -2.83 -12.91
C PHE A 169 -0.92 -2.08 -12.96
N ALA A 170 0.00 -2.34 -12.02
CA ALA A 170 1.32 -1.71 -11.97
C ALA A 170 2.13 -1.97 -13.24
N GLU A 171 2.09 -3.19 -13.80
CA GLU A 171 2.75 -3.54 -15.06
C GLU A 171 2.17 -2.77 -16.26
N SER A 172 0.89 -2.41 -16.22
CA SER A 172 0.21 -1.65 -17.28
C SER A 172 0.47 -0.12 -17.27
N LEU A 173 1.18 0.39 -16.26
CA LEU A 173 1.55 1.81 -16.15
C LEU A 173 2.88 2.10 -16.85
N ASP A 174 3.12 3.35 -17.23
CA ASP A 174 4.47 3.81 -17.59
C ASP A 174 5.36 3.95 -16.33
N ALA A 175 6.66 4.16 -16.52
CA ALA A 175 7.62 4.20 -15.42
C ALA A 175 7.38 5.36 -14.42
N GLU A 176 6.96 6.53 -14.92
CA GLU A 176 6.74 7.71 -14.07
C GLU A 176 5.49 7.51 -13.20
N THR A 177 4.38 7.11 -13.83
CA THR A 177 3.12 6.82 -13.14
C THR A 177 3.28 5.65 -12.16
N ARG A 178 4.05 4.61 -12.54
CA ARG A 178 4.35 3.46 -11.66
C ARG A 178 5.12 3.86 -10.41
N ALA A 179 6.05 4.81 -10.49
CA ALA A 179 6.82 5.25 -9.32
C ALA A 179 5.96 5.89 -8.22
N ARG A 180 4.77 6.40 -8.58
CA ARG A 180 3.78 6.97 -7.66
C ARG A 180 2.81 5.93 -7.09
N LEU A 181 2.80 4.71 -7.60
CA LEU A 181 2.03 3.60 -7.05
C LEU A 181 2.91 2.78 -6.10
N GLN A 182 2.59 2.80 -4.82
CA GLN A 182 3.28 2.03 -3.80
C GLN A 182 2.32 1.01 -3.21
N VAL A 183 2.66 -0.27 -3.36
CA VAL A 183 1.88 -1.37 -2.79
C VAL A 183 2.78 -2.13 -1.82
N ARG A 184 2.28 -2.33 -0.61
CA ARG A 184 2.98 -3.05 0.46
C ARG A 184 2.07 -4.09 1.11
N ILE A 185 2.70 -5.12 1.65
CA ILE A 185 2.08 -6.28 2.27
C ILE A 185 2.57 -6.35 3.72
N TYR A 186 1.69 -6.13 4.69
CA TYR A 186 2.04 -6.15 6.12
C TYR A 186 1.67 -7.48 6.77
N ASP A 187 2.44 -7.87 7.78
CA ASP A 187 2.20 -9.06 8.60
C ASP A 187 2.02 -8.64 10.05
N ALA A 188 0.82 -8.15 10.36
CA ALA A 188 0.40 -7.76 11.70
C ALA A 188 -1.13 -7.79 11.80
N SER A 189 -1.67 -7.87 13.02
CA SER A 189 -3.11 -7.84 13.25
C SER A 189 -3.70 -6.48 12.88
N PRO A 190 -4.62 -6.42 11.90
CA PRO A 190 -5.26 -5.17 11.51
C PRO A 190 -6.21 -4.67 12.60
N THR A 191 -6.17 -3.37 12.94
CA THR A 191 -7.11 -2.77 13.91
C THR A 191 -8.15 -1.85 13.26
N VAL A 192 -7.83 -1.23 12.12
CA VAL A 192 -8.70 -0.32 11.38
C VAL A 192 -8.53 -0.46 9.86
N HIS A 193 -9.63 -0.30 9.13
CA HIS A 193 -9.62 -0.02 7.70
C HIS A 193 -9.41 1.48 7.47
N LEU A 194 -8.63 1.82 6.46
CA LEU A 194 -8.44 3.20 6.02
C LEU A 194 -8.66 3.31 4.52
N PHE A 195 -9.54 4.21 4.11
CA PHE A 195 -9.73 4.60 2.72
C PHE A 195 -9.66 6.13 2.61
N ARG A 196 -8.45 6.65 2.40
CA ARG A 196 -8.13 8.07 2.39
C ARG A 196 -8.10 8.64 0.98
N TRP A 197 -8.63 9.85 0.82
CA TRP A 197 -8.39 10.74 -0.31
C TRP A 197 -8.08 12.14 0.23
N ASP A 198 -6.88 12.64 -0.09
CA ASP A 198 -6.40 13.95 0.35
C ASP A 198 -6.49 14.16 1.88
N ASP A 199 -7.35 15.06 2.34
CA ASP A 199 -7.54 15.46 3.74
C ASP A 199 -8.68 14.70 4.44
N LYS A 200 -9.34 13.77 3.73
CA LYS A 200 -10.47 12.98 4.24
C LYS A 200 -10.22 11.49 4.16
N ALA A 201 -10.89 10.75 5.02
CA ALA A 201 -10.91 9.30 4.94
C ALA A 201 -12.21 8.69 5.44
N LEU A 202 -12.54 7.51 4.89
CA LEU A 202 -13.47 6.57 5.49
C LEU A 202 -12.67 5.59 6.35
N ILE A 203 -13.04 5.51 7.62
CA ILE A 203 -12.39 4.65 8.62
C ILE A 203 -13.43 3.68 9.17
N SER A 204 -13.06 2.41 9.29
CA SER A 204 -13.89 1.43 10.00
C SER A 204 -13.01 0.58 10.92
N PHE A 205 -13.54 0.15 12.06
CA PHE A 205 -12.84 -0.79 12.93
C PHE A 205 -13.16 -2.20 12.47
N PHE A 206 -12.17 -3.10 12.42
CA PHE A 206 -12.38 -4.47 11.95
C PHE A 206 -13.48 -5.16 12.77
N PRO A 207 -14.67 -5.35 12.19
CA PRO A 207 -15.77 -5.93 12.95
C PRO A 207 -15.64 -7.45 12.92
N VAL A 208 -15.98 -8.11 14.03
CA VAL A 208 -16.02 -9.57 14.08
C VAL A 208 -17.20 -10.06 13.21
N GLY A 209 -16.94 -11.01 12.32
CA GLY A 209 -18.00 -11.72 11.58
C GLY A 209 -18.55 -11.04 10.33
N VAL A 210 -18.13 -9.81 9.98
CA VAL A 210 -18.61 -9.12 8.77
C VAL A 210 -17.48 -8.55 7.93
N ARG A 211 -17.68 -8.43 6.62
CA ARG A 211 -16.70 -7.84 5.68
C ARG A 211 -16.58 -6.33 5.90
N ALA A 212 -15.43 -5.78 5.52
CA ALA A 212 -15.16 -4.34 5.54
C ALA A 212 -16.31 -3.54 4.90
N SER A 213 -16.69 -3.90 3.68
CA SER A 213 -17.72 -3.20 2.88
C SER A 213 -19.11 -3.14 3.55
N ALA A 214 -19.41 -4.08 4.45
CA ALA A 214 -20.69 -4.16 5.15
C ALA A 214 -20.65 -3.51 6.54
N ALA A 215 -19.48 -3.03 6.97
CA ALA A 215 -19.31 -2.35 8.24
C ALA A 215 -19.67 -0.86 8.12
N PRO A 216 -20.15 -0.23 9.19
CA PRO A 216 -20.23 1.22 9.25
C PRO A 216 -18.84 1.85 9.07
N HIS A 217 -18.79 2.95 8.32
CA HIS A 217 -17.59 3.75 8.11
C HIS A 217 -17.80 5.15 8.65
N LEU A 218 -16.78 5.68 9.29
CA LEU A 218 -16.72 7.04 9.78
C LEU A 218 -15.96 7.88 8.75
N GLU A 219 -16.62 8.84 8.14
CA GLU A 219 -15.95 9.89 7.38
C GLU A 219 -15.36 10.90 8.36
N VAL A 220 -14.05 11.08 8.27
CA VAL A 220 -13.28 11.98 9.12
C VAL A 220 -12.33 12.83 8.30
N PHE A 221 -11.92 13.95 8.89
CA PHE A 221 -10.75 14.69 8.43
C PHE A 221 -9.48 14.08 9.02
N MET A 222 -8.43 13.98 8.22
CA MET A 222 -7.14 13.41 8.65
C MET A 222 -6.47 14.26 9.74
N GLY A 223 -6.69 15.57 9.75
CA GLY A 223 -6.23 16.47 10.82
C GLY A 223 -7.12 16.49 12.08
N SER A 224 -8.01 15.51 12.26
CA SER A 224 -8.75 15.30 13.51
C SER A 224 -7.98 14.31 14.40
N PRO A 225 -8.20 14.28 15.73
CA PRO A 225 -7.51 13.32 16.61
C PRO A 225 -7.67 11.85 16.20
N LEU A 226 -8.84 11.47 15.66
CA LEU A 226 -9.06 10.12 15.13
C LEU A 226 -8.31 9.90 13.81
N GLY A 227 -8.31 10.91 12.94
CA GLY A 227 -7.54 10.89 11.70
C GLY A 227 -6.03 10.72 11.95
N GLU A 228 -5.47 11.50 12.88
CA GLU A 228 -4.06 11.44 13.28
C GLU A 228 -3.70 10.07 13.89
N PHE A 229 -4.57 9.52 14.74
CA PHE A 229 -4.38 8.18 15.30
C PHE A 229 -4.29 7.12 14.20
N VAL A 230 -5.22 7.14 13.23
CA VAL A 230 -5.24 6.15 12.15
C VAL A 230 -4.10 6.36 11.15
N GLU A 231 -3.72 7.61 10.86
CA GLU A 231 -2.53 7.92 10.05
C GLU A 231 -1.25 7.39 10.71
N SER A 232 -1.10 7.59 12.02
CA SER A 232 0.03 7.06 12.79
C SER A 232 0.10 5.52 12.71
N ARG A 233 -1.04 4.83 12.83
CA ARG A 233 -1.11 3.37 12.66
C ARG A 233 -0.77 2.92 11.24
N PHE A 234 -1.23 3.67 10.24
CA PHE A 234 -0.88 3.41 8.85
C PHE A 234 0.63 3.51 8.66
N ASP A 235 1.26 4.60 9.11
CA ASP A 235 2.68 4.86 8.95
C ASP A 235 3.55 3.85 9.72
N GLU A 236 3.12 3.44 10.91
CA GLU A 236 3.75 2.37 11.71
C GLU A 236 3.81 1.06 10.91
N LEU A 237 2.67 0.59 10.39
CA LEU A 237 2.61 -0.63 9.60
C LEU A 237 3.32 -0.47 8.26
N TRP A 238 3.22 0.70 7.64
CA TRP A 238 3.87 1.01 6.38
C TRP A 238 5.39 0.88 6.49
N GLY A 239 5.99 1.37 7.57
CA GLY A 239 7.42 1.35 7.85
C GLY A 239 7.93 0.11 8.59
N HIS A 240 7.05 -0.80 8.99
CA HIS A 240 7.42 -1.96 9.81
C HIS A 240 8.40 -2.90 9.07
N PRO A 241 9.43 -3.48 9.73
CA PRO A 241 10.41 -4.35 9.07
C PRO A 241 9.84 -5.62 8.42
N SER A 242 8.70 -6.13 8.89
CA SER A 242 8.02 -7.27 8.27
C SER A 242 7.19 -6.89 7.04
N THR A 243 6.96 -5.60 6.80
CA THR A 243 6.15 -5.12 5.68
C THR A 243 6.95 -5.17 4.39
N ARG A 244 6.49 -5.98 3.44
CA ARG A 244 7.15 -6.24 2.17
C ARG A 244 6.59 -5.37 1.06
N ARG A 245 7.42 -4.98 0.11
CA ARG A 245 6.96 -4.32 -1.12
C ARG A 245 6.33 -5.34 -2.07
N LEU A 246 5.43 -4.90 -2.95
CA LEU A 246 4.78 -5.78 -3.91
C LEU A 246 5.78 -6.50 -4.83
N ASP A 247 6.81 -5.81 -5.33
CA ASP A 247 7.85 -6.41 -6.16
C ASP A 247 8.60 -7.54 -5.45
N GLU A 248 8.85 -7.39 -4.14
CA GLU A 248 9.45 -8.42 -3.28
C GLU A 248 8.50 -9.58 -2.95
N TYR A 249 7.20 -9.36 -3.01
CA TYR A 249 6.19 -10.41 -2.87
C TYR A 249 6.03 -11.22 -4.17
N ILE A 250 6.18 -10.56 -5.32
CA ILE A 250 6.01 -11.14 -6.65
C ILE A 250 7.28 -11.88 -7.10
N CYS A 251 8.46 -11.31 -6.88
CA CYS A 251 9.73 -11.81 -7.41
C CYS A 251 10.81 -11.98 -6.33
N LEU A 252 11.68 -12.97 -6.53
CA LEU A 252 12.94 -13.13 -5.81
C LEU A 252 14.11 -12.72 -6.70
N PRO A 253 14.94 -11.74 -6.29
CA PRO A 253 16.22 -11.48 -6.95
C PRO A 253 17.23 -12.56 -6.57
N MET A 254 17.76 -13.23 -7.59
CA MET A 254 18.70 -14.34 -7.43
C MET A 254 19.88 -14.26 -8.40
N ALA A 255 21.00 -14.83 -7.97
CA ALA A 255 22.17 -15.13 -8.80
C ALA A 255 22.32 -16.65 -8.90
N LEU A 256 22.35 -17.17 -10.13
CA LEU A 256 22.65 -18.56 -10.44
C LEU A 256 24.16 -18.73 -10.55
N ARG A 257 24.71 -19.72 -9.86
CA ARG A 257 26.14 -20.00 -9.78
C ARG A 257 26.47 -21.42 -10.23
N TYR A 258 27.66 -21.59 -10.80
CA TYR A 258 28.28 -22.88 -11.10
C TYR A 258 29.74 -22.80 -10.69
N ASP A 259 30.18 -23.73 -9.84
CA ASP A 259 31.55 -23.79 -9.32
C ASP A 259 32.09 -22.44 -8.81
N GLY A 260 31.28 -21.75 -8.01
CA GLY A 260 31.63 -20.44 -7.45
C GLY A 260 31.56 -19.27 -8.44
N VAL A 261 31.26 -19.47 -9.72
CA VAL A 261 31.11 -18.40 -10.73
C VAL A 261 29.64 -18.05 -10.93
N VAL A 262 29.30 -16.75 -10.95
CA VAL A 262 27.93 -16.30 -11.28
C VAL A 262 27.71 -16.44 -12.78
N LEU A 263 26.76 -17.30 -13.16
CA LEU A 263 26.36 -17.50 -14.56
C LEU A 263 25.31 -16.48 -15.01
N ARG A 264 24.39 -16.10 -14.11
CA ARG A 264 23.27 -15.21 -14.43
C ARG A 264 22.69 -14.59 -13.16
N SER A 265 22.26 -13.33 -13.24
CA SER A 265 21.39 -12.72 -12.23
C SER A 265 20.04 -12.39 -12.85
N CYS A 266 18.95 -12.74 -12.17
CA CYS A 266 17.59 -12.48 -12.64
C CYS A 266 16.57 -12.41 -11.49
N LEU A 267 15.38 -11.92 -11.81
CA LEU A 267 14.20 -12.03 -10.96
C LEU A 267 13.44 -13.30 -11.33
N VAL A 268 13.02 -14.07 -10.34
CA VAL A 268 12.19 -15.26 -10.55
C VAL A 268 10.90 -15.20 -9.75
N HIS A 269 9.81 -15.67 -10.35
CA HIS A 269 8.58 -15.94 -9.63
C HIS A 269 8.76 -17.12 -8.69
N PHE A 270 8.00 -17.12 -7.59
CA PHE A 270 8.11 -18.15 -6.56
C PHE A 270 6.78 -18.40 -5.85
N VAL A 271 6.65 -19.60 -5.29
CA VAL A 271 5.57 -19.99 -4.39
C VAL A 271 6.14 -20.64 -3.14
N VAL A 272 5.45 -20.45 -2.03
CA VAL A 272 5.79 -21.04 -0.73
C VAL A 272 4.93 -22.28 -0.53
N LEU A 273 5.55 -23.36 -0.06
CA LEU A 273 4.92 -24.59 0.38
C LEU A 273 5.26 -24.81 1.87
N PRO A 274 4.48 -25.65 2.59
CA PRO A 274 4.79 -25.98 3.98
C PRO A 274 6.21 -26.52 4.19
N ASP A 275 6.78 -27.18 3.18
CA ASP A 275 8.09 -27.83 3.21
C ASP A 275 9.17 -27.07 2.40
N GLY A 276 8.93 -25.80 2.06
CA GLY A 276 9.95 -24.94 1.46
C GLY A 276 9.48 -24.12 0.27
N TRP A 277 10.42 -23.73 -0.58
CA TRP A 277 10.18 -22.75 -1.64
C TRP A 277 10.36 -23.36 -3.02
N CYS A 278 9.47 -23.00 -3.94
CA CYS A 278 9.60 -23.34 -5.35
C CYS A 278 9.71 -22.06 -6.20
N ILE A 279 10.62 -22.08 -7.17
CA ILE A 279 10.81 -21.01 -8.15
C ILE A 279 10.42 -21.46 -9.55
N ASP A 280 10.04 -20.49 -10.38
CA ASP A 280 9.90 -20.70 -11.81
C ASP A 280 11.29 -20.78 -12.47
N GLY A 281 11.60 -21.95 -13.03
CA GLY A 281 12.87 -22.23 -13.69
C GLY A 281 12.96 -21.72 -15.13
N SER A 282 11.86 -21.18 -15.68
CA SER A 282 11.82 -20.72 -17.08
C SER A 282 12.90 -19.67 -17.43
N PRO A 283 13.22 -18.70 -16.55
CA PRO A 283 14.27 -17.71 -16.84
C PRO A 283 15.70 -18.28 -16.87
N ILE A 284 15.91 -19.53 -16.43
CA ILE A 284 17.23 -20.17 -16.33
C ILE A 284 17.30 -21.50 -17.09
N VAL A 285 16.33 -21.76 -17.99
CA VAL A 285 16.20 -23.04 -18.70
C VAL A 285 17.43 -23.40 -19.52
N ASP A 286 18.11 -22.41 -20.10
CA ASP A 286 19.32 -22.63 -20.89
C ASP A 286 20.45 -23.16 -20.00
N GLN A 287 20.69 -22.52 -18.85
CA GLN A 287 21.72 -22.96 -17.89
C GLN A 287 21.41 -24.35 -17.30
N LEU A 288 20.13 -24.67 -17.11
CA LEU A 288 19.70 -26.00 -16.67
C LEU A 288 19.91 -27.07 -17.73
N THR A 289 19.85 -26.70 -19.01
CA THR A 289 20.12 -27.60 -20.14
C THR A 289 21.62 -27.87 -20.25
N ASP A 290 22.45 -26.85 -20.05
CA ASP A 290 23.90 -26.94 -20.17
C ASP A 290 24.57 -27.64 -18.98
N HIS A 291 24.07 -27.44 -17.76
CA HIS A 291 24.74 -27.88 -16.54
C HIS A 291 23.94 -28.88 -15.70
N GLY A 292 22.64 -29.07 -15.97
CA GLY A 292 21.74 -29.80 -15.08
C GLY A 292 21.45 -29.05 -13.77
N THR A 293 20.64 -29.62 -12.87
CA THR A 293 20.31 -28.97 -11.58
C THR A 293 21.33 -29.23 -10.47
N GLY A 294 22.04 -30.37 -10.52
CA GLY A 294 22.93 -30.82 -9.45
C GLY A 294 24.07 -29.87 -9.09
N PRO A 295 24.86 -29.37 -10.06
CA PRO A 295 26.00 -28.51 -9.78
C PRO A 295 25.65 -27.01 -9.71
N LEU A 296 24.39 -26.66 -9.97
CA LEU A 296 23.93 -25.28 -9.92
C LEU A 296 23.49 -24.88 -8.52
N GLU A 297 23.91 -23.68 -8.13
CA GLU A 297 23.52 -23.06 -6.88
C GLU A 297 22.80 -21.75 -7.13
N VAL A 298 21.89 -21.41 -6.22
CA VAL A 298 21.19 -20.14 -6.21
C VAL A 298 21.61 -19.37 -4.97
N GLU A 299 22.05 -18.14 -5.19
CA GLU A 299 22.30 -17.16 -4.14
C GLU A 299 21.24 -16.07 -4.22
N LEU A 300 20.52 -15.87 -3.12
CA LEU A 300 19.47 -14.87 -3.01
C LEU A 300 20.02 -13.58 -2.42
N SER A 301 19.44 -12.47 -2.82
CA SER A 301 19.76 -11.13 -2.28
C SER A 301 19.41 -10.96 -0.79
N ARG A 302 18.53 -11.80 -0.26
CA ARG A 302 18.10 -11.81 1.15
C ARG A 302 17.95 -13.24 1.66
N PRO A 303 18.14 -13.48 2.97
CA PRO A 303 17.95 -14.81 3.53
C PRO A 303 16.48 -15.22 3.43
N LEU A 304 16.23 -16.51 3.19
CA LEU A 304 14.92 -17.12 3.38
C LEU A 304 14.95 -18.05 4.58
N VAL A 305 13.82 -18.11 5.29
CA VAL A 305 13.61 -19.06 6.36
C VAL A 305 12.93 -20.31 5.79
N VAL A 306 13.54 -21.47 6.03
CA VAL A 306 13.03 -22.79 5.65
C VAL A 306 13.26 -23.74 6.82
N ASP A 307 12.20 -24.25 7.44
CA ASP A 307 12.27 -25.21 8.55
C ASP A 307 13.23 -24.80 9.68
N GLY A 308 13.21 -23.52 10.07
CA GLY A 308 14.07 -22.97 11.13
C GLY A 308 15.51 -22.66 10.70
N TRP A 309 15.92 -23.06 9.49
CA TRP A 309 17.16 -22.61 8.88
C TRP A 309 16.95 -21.27 8.17
N SER A 310 17.95 -20.38 8.23
CA SER A 310 17.95 -19.09 7.55
C SER A 310 19.24 -18.92 6.77
N GLY A 311 19.14 -18.64 5.47
CA GLY A 311 20.31 -18.41 4.64
C GLY A 311 19.98 -17.98 3.22
N THR A 312 21.02 -17.62 2.47
CA THR A 312 20.91 -17.07 1.11
C THR A 312 21.26 -18.07 0.03
N ARG A 313 21.88 -19.20 0.36
CA ARG A 313 22.39 -20.18 -0.62
C ARG A 313 21.57 -21.47 -0.65
N PHE A 314 21.17 -21.86 -1.85
CA PHE A 314 20.31 -23.01 -2.11
C PHE A 314 20.84 -23.84 -3.27
N ARG A 315 20.68 -25.16 -3.17
CA ARG A 315 20.76 -26.06 -4.32
C ARG A 315 19.42 -26.13 -5.03
N LEU A 316 19.45 -26.48 -6.31
CA LEU A 316 18.25 -26.69 -7.12
C LEU A 316 17.92 -28.16 -7.22
N ALA A 317 16.65 -28.49 -7.03
CA ALA A 317 16.09 -29.78 -7.42
C ALA A 317 14.85 -29.57 -8.28
N ARG A 318 14.60 -30.49 -9.23
CA ARG A 318 13.32 -30.49 -9.95
C ARG A 318 12.20 -30.88 -8.99
N VAL A 319 11.01 -30.37 -9.23
CA VAL A 319 9.81 -30.88 -8.55
C VAL A 319 9.44 -32.21 -9.19
N ASP A 320 9.72 -33.29 -8.45
CA ASP A 320 9.47 -34.66 -8.86
C ASP A 320 8.03 -35.10 -8.55
N GLY A 321 7.51 -36.03 -9.36
CA GLY A 321 6.15 -36.55 -9.22
C GLY A 321 5.07 -35.63 -9.83
N ASP A 322 4.16 -36.21 -10.60
CA ASP A 322 3.15 -35.45 -11.34
C ASP A 322 2.16 -34.73 -10.41
N ALA A 323 1.78 -35.35 -9.30
CA ALA A 323 0.88 -34.74 -8.31
C ALA A 323 1.49 -33.51 -7.62
N GLN A 324 2.77 -33.59 -7.22
CA GLN A 324 3.45 -32.47 -6.58
C GLN A 324 3.67 -31.31 -7.57
N ARG A 325 4.05 -31.65 -8.81
CA ARG A 325 4.19 -30.67 -9.89
C ARG A 325 2.86 -29.95 -10.18
N ALA A 326 1.76 -30.69 -10.28
CA ALA A 326 0.42 -30.11 -10.45
C ALA A 326 0.04 -29.17 -9.31
N ARG A 327 0.34 -29.55 -8.05
CA ARG A 327 0.10 -28.70 -6.87
C ARG A 327 0.90 -27.41 -6.92
N VAL A 328 2.19 -27.48 -7.22
CA VAL A 328 3.06 -26.29 -7.34
C VAL A 328 2.55 -25.37 -8.44
N PHE A 329 2.20 -25.92 -9.59
CA PHE A 329 1.65 -25.15 -10.71
C PHE A 329 0.31 -24.49 -10.38
N ALA A 330 -0.58 -25.17 -9.65
CA ALA A 330 -1.82 -24.59 -9.17
C ALA A 330 -1.54 -23.38 -8.24
N LEU A 331 -0.56 -23.47 -7.34
CA LEU A 331 -0.16 -22.34 -6.50
C LEU A 331 0.37 -21.16 -7.31
N PHE A 332 1.17 -21.43 -8.34
CA PHE A 332 1.62 -20.37 -9.25
C PHE A 332 0.44 -19.77 -10.03
N ASP A 333 -0.52 -20.56 -10.48
CA ASP A 333 -1.70 -20.07 -11.20
C ASP A 333 -2.62 -19.22 -10.31
N VAL A 334 -2.73 -19.57 -9.03
CA VAL A 334 -3.42 -18.75 -8.03
C VAL A 334 -2.68 -17.42 -7.83
N LYS A 335 -1.36 -17.44 -7.63
CA LYS A 335 -0.56 -16.25 -7.30
C LYS A 335 -0.33 -15.30 -8.50
N TYR A 336 -0.13 -15.85 -9.69
CA TYR A 336 0.28 -15.09 -10.88
C TYR A 336 -0.75 -15.15 -12.02
N GLY A 337 -1.85 -15.90 -11.86
CA GLY A 337 -2.78 -16.18 -12.93
C GLY A 337 -2.29 -17.34 -13.83
N PRO A 338 -3.19 -17.93 -14.62
CA PRO A 338 -2.83 -18.98 -15.55
C PRO A 338 -1.90 -18.41 -16.63
N ARG A 339 -0.76 -19.08 -16.85
CA ARG A 339 0.16 -18.71 -17.94
C ARG A 339 -0.56 -18.84 -19.28
N ARG A 340 -0.67 -17.75 -20.04
CA ARG A 340 -1.03 -17.80 -21.46
C ARG A 340 0.19 -18.29 -22.22
N LEU A 341 0.25 -19.59 -22.53
CA LEU A 341 1.24 -20.15 -23.45
C LEU A 341 0.98 -19.57 -24.85
N ALA A 342 1.56 -18.42 -25.16
CA ALA A 342 1.64 -17.95 -26.55
C ALA A 342 2.81 -18.69 -27.22
N GLY A 343 2.49 -19.76 -27.94
CA GLY A 343 3.44 -20.52 -28.78
C GLY A 343 3.69 -21.96 -28.32
N PRO A 344 4.11 -22.84 -29.23
CA PRO A 344 4.36 -24.24 -28.93
C PRO A 344 5.60 -24.41 -28.04
N GLY A 345 5.45 -25.16 -26.93
CA GLY A 345 6.53 -26.04 -26.45
C GLY A 345 7.42 -25.60 -25.29
N ARG A 346 7.27 -24.42 -24.66
CA ARG A 346 8.03 -24.16 -23.41
C ARG A 346 7.32 -24.80 -22.22
N ALA A 347 7.75 -26.00 -21.86
CA ALA A 347 7.30 -26.70 -20.66
C ALA A 347 7.49 -25.79 -19.43
N ARG A 348 6.43 -25.67 -18.61
CA ARG A 348 6.51 -24.98 -17.32
C ARG A 348 7.48 -25.75 -16.43
N LEU A 349 8.46 -25.05 -15.88
CA LEU A 349 9.50 -25.65 -15.05
C LEU A 349 9.41 -25.07 -13.64
N ALA A 350 9.19 -25.93 -12.65
CA ALA A 350 9.31 -25.57 -11.24
C ALA A 350 10.53 -26.26 -10.63
N LEU A 351 11.27 -25.51 -9.83
CA LEU A 351 12.44 -26.00 -9.10
C LEU A 351 12.25 -25.74 -7.62
N ARG A 352 12.61 -26.70 -6.79
CA ARG A 352 12.66 -26.57 -5.34
C ARG A 352 14.01 -25.99 -4.93
N LEU A 353 13.98 -25.03 -4.01
CA LEU A 353 15.15 -24.52 -3.31
C LEU A 353 15.45 -25.44 -2.13
N ILE A 354 16.63 -26.05 -2.11
CA ILE A 354 17.11 -26.91 -1.03
C ILE A 354 18.18 -26.15 -0.25
N PRO A 355 18.01 -25.89 1.06
CA PRO A 355 19.02 -25.25 1.88
C PRO A 355 20.41 -25.88 1.69
N ARG A 356 21.41 -25.04 1.45
CA ARG A 356 22.80 -25.48 1.58
C ARG A 356 23.15 -25.37 3.05
N LEU A 357 23.14 -26.51 3.76
CA LEU A 357 23.75 -26.58 5.09
C LEU A 357 25.24 -26.26 4.89
N GLU A 358 25.61 -25.02 5.15
CA GLU A 358 27.03 -24.68 5.29
C GLU A 358 27.52 -25.51 6.48
N ALA A 359 28.46 -26.42 6.22
CA ALA A 359 29.18 -27.06 7.31
C ALA A 359 29.79 -25.92 8.14
N ALA A 360 29.41 -25.82 9.40
CA ALA A 360 30.08 -24.94 10.34
C ALA A 360 31.59 -25.23 10.21
N GLY A 361 32.34 -24.23 9.77
CA GLY A 361 33.78 -24.37 9.58
C GLY A 361 34.41 -24.79 10.91
N ASP A 362 35.23 -25.83 10.83
CA ASP A 362 36.28 -26.13 11.81
C ASP A 362 37.18 -24.90 11.96
N ASP A 363 36.84 -24.02 12.90
CA ASP A 363 37.69 -22.92 13.35
C ASP A 363 37.76 -22.90 14.89
N VAL A 364 37.83 -24.10 15.48
CA VAL A 364 38.17 -24.32 16.90
C VAL A 364 39.31 -25.34 16.96
N GLY A 365 40.50 -24.88 16.59
CA GLY A 365 41.70 -25.72 16.61
C GLY A 365 43.01 -24.94 16.64
N SER A 366 43.00 -23.67 17.10
CA SER A 366 44.22 -22.88 17.28
C SER A 366 44.06 -21.93 18.48
N ALA A 367 43.81 -22.49 19.66
CA ALA A 367 43.93 -21.77 20.92
C ALA A 367 44.26 -22.74 22.07
N LEU A 368 45.37 -23.46 21.93
CA LEU A 368 46.13 -23.98 23.08
C LEU A 368 47.57 -23.53 22.89
N SER A 369 47.77 -22.23 23.12
CA SER A 369 49.08 -21.65 23.34
C SER A 369 49.68 -22.18 24.63
N ALA A 370 50.96 -22.49 24.53
CA ALA A 370 51.90 -22.71 25.62
C ALA A 370 51.98 -21.53 26.61
N SER A 371 52.77 -21.76 27.66
CA SER A 371 53.07 -20.96 28.87
C SER A 371 52.05 -21.18 30.02
N ASP A 372 52.43 -21.53 31.25
CA ASP A 372 53.75 -21.53 31.89
C ASP A 372 53.78 -22.53 33.06
N GLY A 373 54.95 -23.10 33.30
CA GLY A 373 55.26 -23.82 34.52
C GLY A 373 55.74 -22.87 35.62
N ALA A 374 55.37 -23.14 36.86
CA ALA A 374 56.17 -22.84 38.06
C ALA A 374 55.51 -23.49 39.28
N ALA A 375 56.14 -24.53 39.80
CA ALA A 375 55.94 -24.96 41.19
C ALA A 375 56.61 -23.95 42.14
N PRO A 376 56.13 -23.86 43.39
CA PRO A 376 57.07 -24.04 44.47
C PRO A 376 56.55 -24.97 45.58
N ASP A 377 57.52 -25.63 46.22
CA ASP A 377 57.45 -26.36 47.48
C ASP A 377 56.72 -25.60 48.60
N ALA A 378 55.96 -26.33 49.44
CA ALA A 378 56.21 -26.40 50.88
C ALA A 378 55.30 -27.43 51.59
N SER A 379 55.93 -28.09 52.54
CA SER A 379 55.55 -29.17 53.46
C SER A 379 54.36 -28.97 54.42
N VAL A 380 54.05 -30.10 55.10
CA VAL A 380 53.35 -30.32 56.40
C VAL A 380 51.90 -30.84 56.20
N ALA A 381 51.47 -32.04 56.62
CA ALA A 381 51.97 -33.05 57.57
C ALA A 381 51.63 -34.48 57.10
#